data_AF-A0A8C2RMZ9-F1
#
_entry.id   AF-A0A8C2RMZ9-F1
#
_cell.length_a   1.000
_cell.length_b   1.000
_cell.length_c   1.000
_cell.angle_alpha   90.00
_cell.angle_beta   90.00
_cell.angle_gamma   90.00
#
_symmetry.space_group_name_H-M   'P 1'
#
loop_
_entity.id
_entity.type
_entity.pdbx_description
1 polymer ?
#
loop_
_entity_poly.entity_id
_entity_poly.type
_entity_poly.pdbx_seq_one_letter_code
_entity_poly.pdbx_strand_id
1 'polypeptide(L)'
;MGEVDSLNKGSHGGSRGARRTCHCPIEFTTRGSWTSCILQILGQQAGVHSQLPRAPWPCVCASSLPLQLWCTCHKKSLVKAACTRSLKTLKLDYLDLYLMHWPMGFKSGEADLPVDHNGMIIPSDTDFLNTWEAMENLVASGLVRAIGVSNFNHQQLKRLLNKPNLRFKPVTNQIECHPYLTQKNLISFCQSRNVSVTAYLPFGGSSGGMHLMEDPTIQTIAQKHRKSAAQILIRFQIQRNLRVIPKSVNPKRILENFQVFDFELSEEDMTDLLGLDRNLRLSTFPITENHKDYPFREEF
;
A
#
# COMPACT_ATOMS: atom_id res chain seq x y z
N MET A 1 24.45 20.53 -54.55
CA MET A 1 25.92 20.51 -54.68
C MET A 1 26.37 21.91 -55.04
N GLY A 2 27.13 22.54 -54.15
CA GLY A 2 27.58 23.92 -54.22
C GLY A 2 28.08 24.36 -52.84
N GLU A 3 29.40 24.25 -52.65
CA GLU A 3 30.23 24.67 -51.49
C GLU A 3 30.01 26.16 -51.15
N VAL A 4 29.86 26.58 -49.89
CA VAL A 4 30.84 26.80 -48.80
C VAL A 4 31.95 27.80 -49.13
N ASP A 5 31.86 29.00 -48.52
CA ASP A 5 32.92 29.78 -47.83
C ASP A 5 32.40 31.23 -47.61
N SER A 6 32.68 32.02 -46.58
CA SER A 6 33.31 31.92 -45.26
C SER A 6 33.35 33.37 -44.69
N LEU A 7 33.48 33.55 -43.35
CA LEU A 7 33.91 34.77 -42.59
C LEU A 7 32.84 35.85 -42.26
N ASN A 8 32.68 36.45 -41.05
CA ASN A 8 33.43 36.43 -39.78
C ASN A 8 32.63 37.19 -38.66
N LYS A 9 33.04 36.99 -37.40
CA LYS A 9 32.89 37.83 -36.17
C LYS A 9 31.63 37.70 -35.26
N GLY A 10 31.77 36.83 -34.26
CA GLY A 10 31.90 37.18 -32.83
C GLY A 10 30.77 37.94 -32.10
N SER A 11 30.18 37.29 -31.10
CA SER A 11 30.03 37.85 -29.73
C SER A 11 29.44 36.82 -28.77
N HIS A 12 29.92 36.87 -27.53
CA HIS A 12 29.62 35.95 -26.43
C HIS A 12 28.17 36.05 -25.91
N GLY A 13 27.61 34.91 -25.52
CA GLY A 13 26.39 34.83 -24.71
C GLY A 13 26.12 33.39 -24.31
N GLY A 14 26.59 32.98 -23.13
CA GLY A 14 26.50 31.61 -22.63
C GLY A 14 25.07 31.10 -22.52
N SER A 15 24.76 30.02 -23.23
CA SER A 15 23.54 29.24 -23.04
C SER A 15 23.79 28.16 -21.99
N ARG A 16 23.14 28.30 -20.83
CA ARG A 16 23.07 27.26 -19.81
C ARG A 16 22.40 26.02 -20.43
N GLY A 17 23.17 24.95 -20.59
CA GLY A 17 22.66 23.63 -20.93
C GLY A 17 21.70 23.14 -19.85
N ALA A 18 20.40 23.14 -20.15
CA ALA A 18 19.40 22.46 -19.36
C ALA A 18 19.66 20.94 -19.47
N ARG A 19 20.26 20.36 -18.43
CA ARG A 19 20.32 18.91 -18.23
C ARG A 19 18.88 18.42 -18.12
N ARG A 20 18.42 17.67 -19.12
CA ARG A 20 17.18 16.89 -19.03
C ARG A 20 17.43 15.77 -18.02
N THR A 21 17.10 16.02 -16.77
CA THR A 21 16.98 14.96 -15.76
C THR A 21 15.69 14.21 -16.02
N CYS A 22 15.80 12.97 -16.50
CA CYS A 22 14.69 12.02 -16.55
C CYS A 22 14.12 11.85 -15.12
N HIS A 23 12.91 12.36 -14.88
CA HIS A 23 12.18 12.12 -13.64
C HIS A 23 11.47 10.77 -13.71
N CYS A 24 11.88 9.86 -12.83
CA CYS A 24 11.20 8.60 -12.56
C CYS A 24 9.93 8.89 -11.70
N PRO A 25 8.75 8.36 -12.03
CA PRO A 25 7.48 8.78 -11.44
C PRO A 25 7.22 8.06 -10.11
N ILE A 26 7.82 8.53 -9.02
CA ILE A 26 7.44 8.11 -7.64
C ILE A 26 6.63 9.23 -6.92
N GLU A 27 6.52 10.42 -7.51
CA GLU A 27 5.97 11.61 -6.84
C GLU A 27 4.43 11.72 -6.72
N PHE A 28 3.64 10.76 -7.20
CA PHE A 28 2.17 10.95 -7.33
C PHE A 28 1.28 10.49 -6.16
N THR A 29 1.82 10.08 -5.01
CA THR A 29 1.03 9.35 -4.00
C THR A 29 0.54 10.15 -2.78
N THR A 30 0.79 11.46 -2.66
CA THR A 30 0.65 12.15 -1.35
C THR A 30 -0.54 13.08 -1.14
N ARG A 31 -1.45 13.24 -2.10
CA ARG A 31 -2.58 14.19 -1.93
C ARG A 31 -3.92 13.48 -1.66
N GLY A 32 -4.26 13.36 -0.37
CA GLY A 32 -5.63 13.54 0.14
C GLY A 32 -6.68 12.42 -0.01
N SER A 33 -6.33 11.21 -0.45
CA SER A 33 -7.35 10.20 -0.81
C SER A 33 -7.60 9.11 0.25
N TRP A 34 -6.57 8.73 1.01
CA TRP A 34 -6.62 7.53 1.86
C TRP A 34 -7.35 7.73 3.19
N THR A 35 -7.20 8.91 3.80
CA THR A 35 -7.84 9.23 5.08
C THR A 35 -9.36 9.22 4.96
N SER A 36 -9.91 9.66 3.82
CA SER A 36 -11.36 9.71 3.60
C SER A 36 -12.00 8.31 3.51
N CYS A 37 -11.35 7.34 2.87
CA CYS A 37 -11.90 5.98 2.76
C CYS A 37 -11.79 5.19 4.06
N ILE A 38 -10.65 5.24 4.77
CA ILE A 38 -10.49 4.52 6.04
C ILE A 38 -11.41 5.13 7.12
N LEU A 39 -11.54 6.46 7.19
CA LEU A 39 -12.43 7.12 8.15
C LEU A 39 -13.92 6.89 7.85
N GLN A 40 -14.34 6.75 6.59
CA GLN A 40 -15.73 6.41 6.26
C GLN A 40 -16.07 4.96 6.64
N ILE A 41 -15.15 4.01 6.41
CA ILE A 41 -15.35 2.60 6.78
C ILE A 41 -15.36 2.42 8.30
N LEU A 42 -14.48 3.11 9.03
CA LEU A 42 -14.44 3.04 10.50
C LEU A 42 -15.56 3.85 11.17
N GLY A 43 -15.94 5.00 10.60
CA GLY A 43 -16.97 5.88 11.17
C GLY A 43 -18.37 5.27 11.22
N GLN A 44 -18.72 4.40 10.26
CA GLN A 44 -20.03 3.73 10.26
C GLN A 44 -20.09 2.46 11.11
N GLN A 45 -18.96 1.80 11.41
CA GLN A 45 -18.93 0.70 12.39
C GLN A 45 -18.95 1.20 13.85
N ALA A 46 -18.52 2.44 14.09
CA ALA A 46 -18.40 3.01 15.44
C ALA A 46 -19.45 4.09 15.79
N GLY A 47 -20.30 4.53 14.84
CA GLY A 47 -21.29 5.59 15.11
C GLY A 47 -20.70 6.95 15.46
N VAL A 48 -19.47 7.26 15.01
CA VAL A 48 -18.78 8.53 15.32
C VAL A 48 -18.75 9.42 14.07
N HIS A 49 -19.58 10.46 14.06
CA HIS A 49 -19.50 11.56 13.11
C HIS A 49 -18.48 12.61 13.60
N SER A 50 -17.21 12.49 13.23
CA SER A 50 -16.26 13.59 13.36
C SER A 50 -15.83 14.09 11.98
N GLN A 51 -16.36 15.25 11.57
CA GLN A 51 -15.88 15.98 10.40
C GLN A 51 -14.50 16.57 10.73
N LEU A 52 -13.46 16.15 10.00
CA LEU A 52 -12.13 16.77 10.10
C LEU A 52 -12.14 18.15 9.39
N PRO A 53 -11.48 19.18 9.94
CA PRO A 53 -11.45 20.51 9.34
C PRO A 53 -10.64 20.53 8.04
N ARG A 54 -11.17 21.25 7.02
CA ARG A 54 -10.49 21.55 5.76
C ARG A 54 -9.39 22.58 6.01
N ALA A 55 -8.17 22.12 6.31
CA ALA A 55 -6.99 22.97 6.33
C ALA A 55 -6.07 22.64 5.13
N PRO A 56 -5.40 23.63 4.53
CA PRO A 56 -4.37 23.38 3.52
C PRO A 56 -3.18 22.68 4.19
N TRP A 57 -2.91 21.44 3.77
CA TRP A 57 -1.87 20.60 4.34
C TRP A 57 -0.49 21.03 3.81
N PRO A 58 0.46 21.42 4.67
CA PRO A 58 1.84 21.66 4.24
C PRO A 58 2.48 20.34 3.77
N CYS A 59 3.42 20.41 2.82
CA CYS A 59 4.17 19.27 2.29
C CYS A 59 4.86 18.48 3.42
N VAL A 60 4.38 17.27 3.71
CA VAL A 60 5.00 16.32 4.65
C VAL A 60 5.52 15.13 3.85
N CYS A 61 6.71 14.64 4.24
CA CYS A 61 7.48 13.54 3.67
C CYS A 61 6.62 12.43 3.02
N ALA A 62 6.94 12.14 1.77
CA ALA A 62 6.03 11.58 0.78
C ALA A 62 5.86 10.05 0.74
N SER A 63 6.33 9.32 1.75
CA SER A 63 6.66 7.90 1.54
C SER A 63 5.86 6.89 2.38
N SER A 64 5.13 7.31 3.41
CA SER A 64 4.27 6.40 4.19
C SER A 64 2.90 7.00 4.45
N LEU A 65 1.86 6.18 4.31
CA LEU A 65 0.55 6.52 4.86
C LEU A 65 0.75 6.78 6.37
N PRO A 66 0.13 7.82 6.95
CA PRO A 66 0.34 8.16 8.36
C PRO A 66 -0.07 7.02 9.31
N LEU A 67 -0.77 6.00 8.81
CA LEU A 67 -1.21 4.82 9.54
C LEU A 67 -0.24 3.62 9.44
N GLN A 68 0.95 3.80 8.88
CA GLN A 68 1.93 2.72 8.70
C GLN A 68 3.33 3.14 9.14
N LEU A 69 4.05 2.20 9.77
CA LEU A 69 5.46 2.35 10.14
C LEU A 69 6.33 2.11 8.91
N TRP A 70 7.08 3.13 8.50
CA TRP A 70 8.02 3.04 7.38
C TRP A 70 9.30 2.27 7.73
N CYS A 71 9.92 1.70 6.70
CA CYS A 71 11.08 0.81 6.78
C CYS A 71 12.29 1.42 7.51
N THR A 72 12.52 2.74 7.39
CA THR A 72 13.64 3.45 8.06
C THR A 72 13.44 3.60 9.57
N CYS A 73 12.22 3.36 10.05
CA CYS A 73 11.81 3.51 11.45
C CYS A 73 11.67 2.15 12.19
N HIS A 74 12.23 1.07 11.66
CA HIS A 74 12.14 -0.27 12.26
C HIS A 74 12.89 -0.42 13.59
N LYS A 75 13.94 0.36 13.82
CA LYS A 75 14.66 0.31 15.11
C LYS A 75 13.69 0.55 16.27
N LYS A 76 13.73 -0.29 17.31
CA LYS A 76 12.82 -0.23 18.48
C LYS A 76 12.63 1.19 19.04
N SER A 77 13.72 1.95 19.14
CA SER A 77 13.72 3.33 19.65
C SER A 77 12.97 4.34 18.77
N LEU A 78 12.79 4.04 17.48
CA LEU A 78 12.15 4.94 16.51
C LEU A 78 10.64 4.69 16.34
N VAL A 79 10.16 3.49 16.66
CA VAL A 79 8.76 3.08 16.45
C VAL A 79 7.76 4.03 17.12
N LYS A 80 7.97 4.35 18.41
CA LYS A 80 7.11 5.28 19.15
C LYS A 80 7.19 6.71 18.63
N ALA A 81 8.38 7.15 18.21
CA ALA A 81 8.57 8.47 17.64
C ALA A 81 7.85 8.61 16.30
N ALA A 82 7.91 7.59 15.44
CA ALA A 82 7.20 7.54 14.17
C ALA A 82 5.67 7.56 14.35
N CYS A 83 5.14 6.72 15.24
CA CYS A 83 3.71 6.71 15.57
C CYS A 83 3.23 8.06 16.15
N THR A 84 3.96 8.62 17.11
CA THR A 84 3.65 9.95 17.68
C THR A 84 3.67 11.05 16.62
N ARG A 85 4.60 10.98 15.66
CA ARG A 85 4.65 11.93 14.54
C ARG A 85 3.39 11.83 13.68
N SER A 86 2.94 10.62 13.36
CA SER A 86 1.68 10.41 12.64
C SER A 86 0.47 10.98 13.38
N LEU A 87 0.35 10.71 14.69
CA LEU A 87 -0.71 11.24 15.55
C LEU A 87 -0.75 12.77 15.52
N LYS A 88 0.41 13.43 15.67
CA LYS A 88 0.53 14.89 15.58
C LYS A 88 0.12 15.43 14.22
N THR A 89 0.57 14.80 13.13
CA THR A 89 0.20 15.19 11.76
C THR A 89 -1.29 15.08 11.52
N LEU A 90 -1.92 14.01 12.02
CA LEU A 90 -3.35 13.77 11.89
C LEU A 90 -4.20 14.55 12.90
N LYS A 91 -3.57 15.16 13.91
CA LYS A 91 -4.23 15.80 15.07
C LYS A 91 -5.17 14.83 15.79
N LEU A 92 -4.68 13.62 16.07
CA LEU A 92 -5.39 12.57 16.78
C LEU A 92 -4.64 12.18 18.05
N ASP A 93 -5.40 11.72 19.06
CA ASP A 93 -4.83 11.20 20.31
C ASP A 93 -4.44 9.71 20.20
N TYR A 94 -5.11 8.96 19.31
CA TYR A 94 -4.83 7.56 19.05
C TYR A 94 -5.14 7.17 17.59
N LEU A 95 -4.62 6.01 17.15
CA LEU A 95 -4.99 5.37 15.87
C LEU A 95 -5.76 4.06 16.12
N ASP A 96 -6.82 3.77 15.37
CA ASP A 96 -7.49 2.47 15.46
C ASP A 96 -6.60 1.32 15.02
N LEU A 97 -5.78 1.53 13.99
CA LEU A 97 -4.88 0.53 13.42
C LEU A 97 -3.57 1.16 12.97
N TYR A 98 -2.46 0.53 13.33
CA TYR A 98 -1.12 0.90 12.85
C TYR A 98 -0.39 -0.33 12.30
N LEU A 99 0.12 -0.23 11.07
CA LEU A 99 0.70 -1.39 10.36
C LEU A 99 2.21 -1.27 10.22
N MET A 100 2.94 -2.38 10.33
CA MET A 100 4.30 -2.45 9.78
C MET A 100 4.20 -2.49 8.25
N HIS A 101 4.68 -1.45 7.55
CA HIS A 101 4.41 -1.29 6.12
C HIS A 101 5.07 -2.39 5.28
N TRP A 102 6.30 -2.77 5.64
CA TRP A 102 7.04 -3.85 4.99
C TRP A 102 7.79 -4.65 6.06
N PRO A 103 8.12 -5.93 5.82
CA PRO A 103 8.96 -6.70 6.74
C PRO A 103 10.44 -6.27 6.71
N MET A 104 10.81 -5.33 5.85
CA MET A 104 12.19 -4.95 5.56
C MET A 104 12.60 -3.69 6.34
N GLY A 105 13.63 -3.80 7.20
CA GLY A 105 14.19 -2.65 7.88
C GLY A 105 15.26 -1.95 7.04
N PHE A 106 15.14 -0.65 6.80
CA PHE A 106 16.13 0.12 6.04
C PHE A 106 17.06 0.88 6.98
N LYS A 107 18.23 1.30 6.49
CA LYS A 107 19.13 2.20 7.23
C LYS A 107 18.36 3.44 7.71
N SER A 108 18.33 3.66 9.02
CA SER A 108 17.69 4.85 9.59
C SER A 108 18.40 6.13 9.16
N GLY A 109 17.63 7.19 8.95
CA GLY A 109 18.13 8.50 8.54
C GLY A 109 17.00 9.40 8.05
N GLU A 110 17.36 10.53 7.45
CA GLU A 110 16.40 11.48 6.86
C GLU A 110 15.86 11.00 5.51
N ALA A 111 16.65 10.23 4.76
CA ALA A 111 16.23 9.69 3.47
C ALA A 111 15.26 8.53 3.66
N ASP A 112 14.08 8.63 3.04
CA ASP A 112 13.06 7.58 3.08
C ASP A 112 13.47 6.31 2.33
N LEU A 113 14.26 6.47 1.27
CA LEU A 113 14.83 5.41 0.44
C LEU A 113 16.36 5.54 0.47
N PRO A 114 17.02 5.04 1.52
CA PRO A 114 18.49 5.09 1.60
C PRO A 114 19.07 4.06 0.63
N VAL A 115 19.59 4.52 -0.51
CA VAL A 115 20.18 3.64 -1.53
C VAL A 115 21.71 3.71 -1.55
N ASP A 116 22.34 2.61 -1.96
CA ASP A 116 23.78 2.51 -2.18
C ASP A 116 24.18 3.05 -3.58
N HIS A 117 25.47 2.88 -3.94
CA HIS A 117 26.00 3.31 -5.24
C HIS A 117 25.41 2.55 -6.43
N ASN A 118 24.79 1.39 -6.21
CA ASN A 118 24.11 0.59 -7.25
C ASN A 118 22.62 0.91 -7.34
N GLY A 119 22.12 1.87 -6.56
CA GLY A 119 20.69 2.21 -6.50
C GLY A 119 19.85 1.22 -5.71
N MET A 120 20.47 0.31 -4.94
CA MET A 120 19.77 -0.66 -4.11
C MET A 120 19.61 -0.16 -2.69
N ILE A 121 18.53 -0.55 -2.03
CA ILE A 121 18.28 -0.13 -0.64
C ILE A 121 19.36 -0.66 0.30
N ILE A 122 19.85 0.23 1.17
CA ILE A 122 20.77 -0.09 2.25
C ILE A 122 19.95 -0.70 3.40
N PRO A 123 20.14 -1.99 3.72
CA PRO A 123 19.38 -2.64 4.78
C PRO A 123 19.81 -2.14 6.17
N SER A 124 18.94 -2.33 7.14
CA SER A 124 19.28 -2.31 8.56
C SER A 124 19.40 -3.75 9.08
N ASP A 125 20.26 -3.94 10.09
CA ASP A 125 20.34 -5.22 10.82
C ASP A 125 19.15 -5.48 11.75
N THR A 126 18.12 -4.63 11.74
CA THR A 126 16.96 -4.76 12.62
C THR A 126 16.07 -5.92 12.17
N ASP A 127 15.86 -6.87 13.08
CA ASP A 127 14.86 -7.92 12.91
C ASP A 127 13.44 -7.38 13.10
N PHE A 128 12.51 -7.66 12.18
CA PHE A 128 11.12 -7.22 12.27
C PHE A 128 10.40 -7.74 13.53
N LEU A 129 10.85 -8.84 14.15
CA LEU A 129 10.30 -9.30 15.43
C LEU A 129 10.60 -8.32 16.59
N ASN A 130 11.76 -7.67 16.54
CA ASN A 130 12.12 -6.60 17.48
C ASN A 130 11.26 -5.36 17.24
N THR A 131 11.01 -5.02 15.97
CA THR A 131 10.08 -3.95 15.60
C THR A 131 8.68 -4.25 16.13
N TRP A 132 8.20 -5.48 15.99
CA TRP A 132 6.88 -5.89 16.46
C TRP A 132 6.71 -5.70 17.96
N GLU A 133 7.69 -6.10 18.76
CA GLU A 133 7.67 -5.88 20.21
C GLU A 133 7.54 -4.39 20.58
N ALA A 134 8.18 -3.50 19.83
CA ALA A 134 8.00 -2.06 20.01
C ALA A 134 6.61 -1.59 19.57
N MET A 135 6.00 -2.19 18.54
CA MET A 135 4.62 -1.93 18.15
C MET A 135 3.62 -2.42 19.21
N GLU A 136 3.87 -3.55 19.86
CA GLU A 136 3.06 -4.05 20.99
C GLU A 136 3.02 -3.04 22.15
N ASN A 137 4.12 -2.31 22.37
CA ASN A 137 4.18 -1.24 23.37
C ASN A 137 3.36 -0.01 22.98
N LEU A 138 3.09 0.22 21.69
CA LEU A 138 2.16 1.27 21.26
C LEU A 138 0.73 0.94 21.68
N VAL A 139 0.34 -0.34 21.56
CA VAL A 139 -0.98 -0.83 22.02
C VAL A 139 -1.07 -0.68 23.54
N ALA A 140 -0.05 -1.15 24.26
CA ALA A 140 -0.01 -1.10 25.72
C ALA A 140 -0.04 0.34 26.29
N SER A 141 0.45 1.32 25.53
CA SER A 141 0.42 2.74 25.91
C SER A 141 -0.81 3.50 25.43
N GLY A 142 -1.75 2.82 24.74
CA GLY A 142 -2.99 3.43 24.24
C GLY A 142 -2.82 4.33 23.01
N LEU A 143 -1.62 4.42 22.43
CA LEU A 143 -1.37 5.22 21.22
C LEU A 143 -2.05 4.62 19.98
N VAL A 144 -2.24 3.30 19.98
CA VAL A 144 -2.94 2.57 18.92
C VAL A 144 -3.86 1.52 19.54
N ARG A 145 -5.05 1.29 18.96
CA ARG A 145 -5.97 0.24 19.45
C ARG A 145 -5.57 -1.16 18.98
N ALA A 146 -5.12 -1.27 17.73
CA ALA A 146 -4.68 -2.51 17.14
C ALA A 146 -3.44 -2.32 16.26
N ILE A 147 -2.69 -3.41 16.07
CA ILE A 147 -1.52 -3.46 15.19
C ILE A 147 -1.65 -4.60 14.19
N GLY A 148 -1.09 -4.39 13.01
CA GLY A 148 -1.06 -5.38 11.94
C GLY A 148 0.19 -5.25 11.10
N VAL A 149 0.24 -6.04 10.04
CA VAL A 149 1.36 -6.04 9.09
C VAL A 149 0.88 -5.76 7.68
N SER A 150 1.80 -5.39 6.81
CA SER A 150 1.56 -5.20 5.38
C SER A 150 2.71 -5.82 4.61
N ASN A 151 2.38 -6.45 3.48
CA ASN A 151 3.35 -7.10 2.59
C ASN A 151 4.13 -8.27 3.23
N PHE A 152 3.56 -8.93 4.24
CA PHE A 152 4.19 -10.10 4.85
C PHE A 152 3.81 -11.36 4.06
N ASN A 153 4.79 -12.20 3.77
CA ASN A 153 4.56 -13.54 3.25
C ASN A 153 4.23 -14.55 4.36
N HIS A 154 3.93 -15.78 3.98
CA HIS A 154 3.51 -16.82 4.92
C HIS A 154 4.60 -17.18 5.94
N GLN A 155 5.88 -17.24 5.55
CA GLN A 155 6.97 -17.58 6.48
C GLN A 155 7.19 -16.46 7.50
N GLN A 156 7.20 -15.21 7.05
CA GLN A 156 7.36 -14.04 7.91
C GLN A 156 6.20 -13.94 8.90
N LEU A 157 4.97 -14.14 8.44
CA LEU A 157 3.80 -14.16 9.30
C LEU A 157 3.82 -15.36 10.27
N LYS A 158 4.23 -16.55 9.82
CA LYS A 158 4.44 -17.72 10.69
C LYS A 158 5.46 -17.44 11.78
N ARG A 159 6.60 -16.85 11.41
CA ARG A 159 7.68 -16.48 12.32
C ARG A 159 7.21 -15.46 13.36
N LEU A 160 6.41 -14.48 12.94
CA LEU A 160 5.79 -13.50 13.83
C LEU A 160 4.80 -14.15 14.81
N LEU A 161 3.90 -15.00 14.31
CA LEU A 161 2.90 -15.68 15.14
C LEU A 161 3.50 -16.68 16.13
N ASN A 162 4.69 -17.20 15.84
CA ASN A 162 5.44 -18.10 16.71
C ASN A 162 6.47 -17.37 17.59
N LYS A 163 6.50 -16.03 17.58
CA LYS A 163 7.44 -15.24 18.39
C LYS A 163 7.25 -15.56 19.88
N PRO A 164 8.33 -15.81 20.65
CA PRO A 164 8.25 -15.95 22.09
C PRO A 164 7.66 -14.69 22.75
N ASN A 165 6.79 -14.90 23.74
CA ASN A 165 6.11 -13.83 24.48
C ASN A 165 5.33 -12.86 23.58
N LEU A 166 4.70 -13.36 22.52
CA LEU A 166 3.79 -12.58 21.69
C LEU A 166 2.59 -12.11 22.53
N ARG A 167 2.44 -10.80 22.70
CA ARG A 167 1.38 -10.17 23.50
C ARG A 167 0.16 -9.86 22.64
N PHE A 168 0.39 -9.37 21.43
CA PHE A 168 -0.67 -9.00 20.49
C PHE A 168 -0.39 -9.62 19.12
N LYS A 169 -1.32 -10.46 18.66
CA LYS A 169 -1.29 -11.01 17.29
C LYS A 169 -1.59 -9.91 16.26
N PRO A 170 -0.98 -9.94 15.06
CA PRO A 170 -1.35 -9.03 14.00
C PRO A 170 -2.83 -9.22 13.64
N VAL A 171 -3.62 -8.16 13.69
CA VAL A 171 -5.06 -8.25 13.40
C VAL A 171 -5.36 -8.38 11.91
N THR A 172 -4.43 -7.91 11.06
CA THR A 172 -4.55 -8.00 9.61
C THR A 172 -3.18 -8.12 8.93
N ASN A 173 -3.17 -8.74 7.76
CA ASN A 173 -2.09 -8.63 6.78
C ASN A 173 -2.63 -7.87 5.56
N GLN A 174 -2.13 -6.66 5.32
CA GLN A 174 -2.50 -5.85 4.17
C GLN A 174 -1.62 -6.23 2.96
N ILE A 175 -2.21 -6.72 1.88
CA ILE A 175 -1.48 -7.26 0.72
C ILE A 175 -2.13 -6.82 -0.59
N GLU A 176 -1.35 -6.83 -1.68
CA GLU A 176 -1.89 -6.69 -3.03
C GLU A 176 -2.80 -7.86 -3.33
N CYS A 177 -4.04 -7.58 -3.74
CA CYS A 177 -4.99 -8.61 -4.13
C CYS A 177 -6.00 -8.07 -5.13
N HIS A 178 -6.10 -8.75 -6.27
CA HIS A 178 -7.02 -8.48 -7.38
C HIS A 178 -7.14 -9.75 -8.25
N PRO A 179 -8.08 -9.86 -9.21
CA PRO A 179 -8.24 -11.09 -10.01
C PRO A 179 -6.98 -11.60 -10.71
N TYR A 180 -6.04 -10.74 -11.12
CA TYR A 180 -4.76 -11.18 -11.70
C TYR A 180 -3.70 -11.65 -10.67
N LEU A 181 -3.95 -11.45 -9.38
CA LEU A 181 -3.11 -11.86 -8.26
C LEU A 181 -4.03 -12.14 -7.05
N THR A 182 -4.66 -13.31 -7.07
CA THR A 182 -5.75 -13.68 -6.17
C THR A 182 -5.28 -14.04 -4.76
N GLN A 183 -4.02 -14.42 -4.58
CA GLN A 183 -3.41 -14.73 -3.27
C GLN A 183 -4.15 -15.83 -2.49
N LYS A 184 -4.72 -16.83 -3.18
CA LYS A 184 -5.56 -17.91 -2.62
C LYS A 184 -4.93 -18.56 -1.37
N ASN A 185 -3.66 -18.94 -1.47
CA ASN A 185 -2.95 -19.64 -0.41
C ASN A 185 -2.62 -18.72 0.78
N LEU A 186 -2.10 -17.50 0.52
CA LEU A 186 -1.82 -16.51 1.58
C LEU A 186 -3.07 -16.11 2.36
N ILE A 187 -4.19 -15.94 1.68
CA ILE A 187 -5.48 -15.63 2.30
C ILE A 187 -5.93 -16.78 3.22
N SER A 188 -5.91 -18.00 2.70
CA SER A 188 -6.29 -19.19 3.47
C SER A 188 -5.38 -19.39 4.70
N PHE A 189 -4.08 -19.12 4.54
CA PHE A 189 -3.12 -19.15 5.64
C PHE A 189 -3.41 -18.10 6.72
N CYS A 190 -3.74 -16.87 6.34
CA CYS A 190 -4.09 -15.80 7.27
C CYS A 190 -5.40 -16.12 8.00
N GLN A 191 -6.45 -16.50 7.26
CA GLN A 191 -7.78 -16.78 7.81
C GLN A 191 -7.75 -17.96 8.79
N SER A 192 -7.05 -19.04 8.49
CA SER A 192 -6.86 -20.19 9.40
C SER A 192 -6.14 -19.84 10.72
N ARG A 193 -5.53 -18.65 10.80
CA ARG A 193 -4.81 -18.14 11.98
C ARG A 193 -5.52 -16.96 12.65
N ASN A 194 -6.77 -16.68 12.26
CA ASN A 194 -7.53 -15.52 12.72
C ASN A 194 -6.84 -14.19 12.42
N VAL A 195 -6.08 -14.11 11.33
CA VAL A 195 -5.53 -12.87 10.79
C VAL A 195 -6.38 -12.49 9.58
N SER A 196 -7.05 -11.34 9.62
CA SER A 196 -7.80 -10.88 8.46
C SER A 196 -6.85 -10.46 7.33
N VAL A 197 -7.36 -10.35 6.11
CA VAL A 197 -6.60 -9.77 5.01
C VAL A 197 -7.25 -8.47 4.56
N THR A 198 -6.42 -7.46 4.32
CA THR A 198 -6.83 -6.18 3.72
C THR A 198 -6.22 -6.06 2.32
N ALA A 199 -7.06 -6.14 1.28
CA ALA A 199 -6.66 -6.02 -0.11
C ALA A 199 -6.39 -4.56 -0.49
N TYR A 200 -5.14 -4.25 -0.89
CA TYR A 200 -4.79 -3.01 -1.58
C TYR A 200 -4.66 -3.22 -3.09
N LEU A 201 -4.70 -2.11 -3.84
CA LEU A 201 -4.76 -2.10 -5.32
C LEU A 201 -5.86 -3.01 -5.91
N PRO A 202 -7.10 -3.00 -5.38
CA PRO A 202 -8.15 -3.91 -5.86
C PRO A 202 -8.54 -3.69 -7.34
N PHE A 203 -8.26 -2.50 -7.88
CA PHE A 203 -8.50 -2.13 -9.29
C PHE A 203 -7.32 -2.44 -10.21
N GLY A 204 -6.27 -3.06 -9.68
CA GLY A 204 -4.97 -3.12 -10.35
C GLY A 204 -4.31 -1.74 -10.39
N GLY A 205 -3.24 -1.65 -11.18
CA GLY A 205 -2.51 -0.42 -11.46
C GLY A 205 -2.70 0.01 -12.92
N SER A 206 -2.60 1.31 -13.18
CA SER A 206 -2.62 1.86 -14.55
C SER A 206 -1.27 1.74 -15.27
N SER A 207 -0.25 1.21 -14.59
CA SER A 207 1.11 1.06 -15.10
C SER A 207 1.30 -0.25 -15.85
N GLY A 208 2.06 -0.24 -16.93
CA GLY A 208 2.45 -1.44 -17.67
C GLY A 208 1.44 -1.93 -18.72
N GLY A 209 0.57 -1.05 -19.23
CA GLY A 209 -0.39 -1.41 -20.30
C GLY A 209 -1.52 -2.32 -19.82
N MET A 210 -1.79 -2.33 -18.52
CA MET A 210 -2.75 -3.24 -17.91
C MET A 210 -4.05 -2.53 -17.62
N HIS A 211 -5.13 -3.15 -18.09
CA HIS A 211 -6.46 -2.62 -17.96
C HIS A 211 -7.35 -3.67 -17.28
N LEU A 212 -7.05 -4.03 -16.02
CA LEU A 212 -7.89 -4.97 -15.25
C LEU A 212 -9.36 -4.53 -15.24
N MET A 213 -9.60 -3.22 -15.15
CA MET A 213 -10.92 -2.63 -15.24
C MET A 213 -11.61 -2.84 -16.59
N GLU A 214 -10.88 -3.18 -17.66
CA GLU A 214 -11.37 -3.40 -19.02
C GLU A 214 -11.33 -4.89 -19.42
N ASP A 215 -10.97 -5.79 -18.50
CA ASP A 215 -10.95 -7.23 -18.77
C ASP A 215 -12.34 -7.70 -19.25
N PRO A 216 -12.43 -8.44 -20.38
CA PRO A 216 -13.72 -8.86 -20.93
C PRO A 216 -14.59 -9.67 -19.97
N THR A 217 -13.97 -10.49 -19.11
CA THR A 217 -14.67 -11.30 -18.10
C THR A 217 -15.29 -10.38 -17.06
N ILE A 218 -14.51 -9.43 -16.54
CA ILE A 218 -14.98 -8.45 -15.56
C ILE A 218 -16.10 -7.58 -16.15
N GLN A 219 -15.95 -7.15 -17.40
CA GLN A 219 -16.97 -6.35 -18.10
C GLN A 219 -18.27 -7.14 -18.33
N THR A 220 -18.17 -8.41 -18.69
CA THR A 220 -19.33 -9.31 -18.86
C THR A 220 -20.09 -9.48 -17.55
N ILE A 221 -19.36 -9.74 -16.45
CA ILE A 221 -19.95 -9.85 -15.11
C ILE A 221 -20.56 -8.51 -14.67
N ALA A 222 -19.88 -7.40 -14.93
CA ALA A 222 -20.38 -6.06 -14.63
C ALA A 222 -21.72 -5.79 -15.33
N GLN A 223 -21.85 -6.14 -16.61
CA GLN A 223 -23.09 -6.03 -17.37
C GLN A 223 -24.18 -6.96 -16.82
N LYS A 224 -23.87 -8.23 -16.53
CA LYS A 224 -24.79 -9.21 -15.92
C LYS A 224 -25.44 -8.68 -14.64
N HIS A 225 -24.64 -8.03 -13.78
CA HIS A 225 -25.10 -7.48 -12.50
C HIS A 225 -25.60 -6.04 -12.58
N ARG A 226 -25.51 -5.37 -13.75
CA ARG A 226 -25.79 -3.93 -13.92
C ARG A 226 -24.98 -3.05 -12.96
N LYS A 227 -23.72 -3.42 -12.76
CA LYS A 227 -22.75 -2.75 -11.88
C LYS A 227 -21.53 -2.31 -12.68
N SER A 228 -20.67 -1.47 -12.10
CA SER A 228 -19.40 -1.12 -12.71
C SER A 228 -18.34 -2.18 -12.45
N ALA A 229 -17.30 -2.25 -13.30
CA ALA A 229 -16.15 -3.12 -13.07
C ALA A 229 -15.49 -2.87 -11.69
N ALA A 230 -15.48 -1.63 -11.20
CA ALA A 230 -14.96 -1.30 -9.87
C ALA A 230 -15.77 -1.99 -8.77
N GLN A 231 -17.10 -1.96 -8.88
CA GLN A 231 -18.00 -2.61 -7.93
C GLN A 231 -17.81 -4.13 -7.95
N ILE A 232 -17.66 -4.74 -9.13
CA ILE A 232 -17.36 -6.18 -9.27
C ILE A 232 -16.04 -6.52 -8.55
N LEU A 233 -14.98 -5.75 -8.81
CA LEU A 233 -13.66 -5.97 -8.20
C LEU A 233 -13.67 -5.81 -6.68
N ILE A 234 -14.43 -4.85 -6.16
CA ILE A 234 -14.60 -4.68 -4.70
C ILE A 234 -15.41 -5.84 -4.12
N ARG A 235 -16.55 -6.18 -4.73
CA ARG A 235 -17.44 -7.25 -4.26
C ARG A 235 -16.73 -8.60 -4.25
N PHE A 236 -15.92 -8.88 -5.26
CA PHE A 236 -15.06 -10.05 -5.35
C PHE A 236 -14.18 -10.24 -4.10
N GLN A 237 -13.57 -9.16 -3.59
CA GLN A 237 -12.75 -9.25 -2.38
C GLN A 237 -13.62 -9.46 -1.13
N ILE A 238 -14.74 -8.73 -1.03
CA ILE A 238 -15.64 -8.79 0.13
C ILE A 238 -16.24 -10.19 0.30
N GLN A 239 -16.72 -10.83 -0.78
CA GLN A 239 -17.27 -12.20 -0.73
C GLN A 239 -16.23 -13.27 -0.36
N ARG A 240 -14.94 -12.97 -0.53
CA ARG A 240 -13.83 -13.82 -0.09
C ARG A 240 -13.44 -13.57 1.37
N ASN A 241 -14.28 -12.83 2.11
CA ASN A 241 -14.06 -12.42 3.50
C ASN A 241 -12.77 -11.59 3.66
N LEU A 242 -12.57 -10.64 2.75
CA LEU A 242 -11.45 -9.69 2.78
C LEU A 242 -11.96 -8.28 3.04
N ARG A 243 -11.15 -7.48 3.72
CA ARG A 243 -11.32 -6.02 3.73
C ARG A 243 -10.70 -5.46 2.47
N VAL A 244 -11.24 -4.36 1.93
CA VAL A 244 -10.75 -3.77 0.68
C VAL A 244 -10.64 -2.26 0.83
N ILE A 245 -9.54 -1.70 0.33
CA ILE A 245 -9.24 -0.25 0.42
C ILE A 245 -9.07 0.36 -0.98
N PRO A 246 -10.19 0.55 -1.71
CA PRO A 246 -10.14 1.17 -3.04
C PRO A 246 -9.80 2.65 -2.92
N LYS A 247 -8.86 3.12 -3.77
CA LYS A 247 -8.44 4.53 -3.79
C LYS A 247 -9.22 5.28 -4.88
N SER A 248 -9.82 6.42 -4.52
CA SER A 248 -10.38 7.38 -5.47
C SER A 248 -10.29 8.80 -4.94
N VAL A 249 -10.08 9.77 -5.83
CA VAL A 249 -10.20 11.21 -5.54
C VAL A 249 -11.44 11.82 -6.19
N ASN A 250 -12.17 11.04 -6.99
CA ASN A 250 -13.40 11.47 -7.63
C ASN A 250 -14.59 11.17 -6.71
N PRO A 251 -15.34 12.18 -6.24
CA PRO A 251 -16.45 11.98 -5.30
C PRO A 251 -17.52 11.01 -5.79
N LYS A 252 -17.87 11.04 -7.09
CA LYS A 252 -18.86 10.13 -7.67
C LYS A 252 -18.40 8.68 -7.59
N ARG A 253 -17.13 8.42 -7.93
CA ARG A 253 -16.54 7.07 -7.81
C ARG A 253 -16.42 6.61 -6.36
N ILE A 254 -16.17 7.53 -5.41
CA ILE A 254 -16.14 7.18 -3.98
C ILE A 254 -17.51 6.67 -3.53
N LEU A 255 -18.60 7.38 -3.89
CA LEU A 255 -19.97 6.96 -3.61
C LEU A 255 -20.31 5.63 -4.30
N GLU A 256 -19.97 5.49 -5.58
CA GLU A 256 -20.20 4.28 -6.37
C GLU A 256 -19.48 3.06 -5.79
N ASN A 257 -18.21 3.20 -5.40
CA ASN A 257 -17.39 2.14 -4.79
C ASN A 257 -18.00 1.60 -3.48
N PHE A 258 -18.85 2.37 -2.81
CA PHE A 258 -19.52 1.96 -1.58
C PHE A 258 -20.81 1.17 -1.84
N GLN A 259 -21.38 1.25 -3.04
CA GLN A 259 -22.62 0.56 -3.44
C GLN A 259 -22.34 -0.88 -3.89
N VAL A 260 -21.78 -1.67 -2.97
CA VAL A 260 -21.32 -3.06 -3.19
C VAL A 260 -21.95 -4.08 -2.24
N PHE A 261 -22.88 -3.62 -1.41
CA PHE A 261 -23.57 -4.43 -0.41
C PHE A 261 -25.00 -4.82 -0.83
N ASP A 262 -25.47 -4.29 -1.95
CA ASP A 262 -26.83 -4.47 -2.49
C ASP A 262 -26.90 -5.55 -3.59
N PHE A 263 -25.80 -6.25 -3.87
CA PHE A 263 -25.74 -7.36 -4.82
C PHE A 263 -24.74 -8.42 -4.39
N GLU A 264 -24.79 -9.58 -5.03
CA GLU A 264 -23.90 -10.70 -4.79
C GLU A 264 -23.47 -11.34 -6.12
N LEU A 265 -22.19 -11.67 -6.24
CA LEU A 265 -21.63 -12.44 -7.34
C LEU A 265 -22.01 -13.91 -7.16
N SER A 266 -22.46 -14.55 -8.23
CA SER A 266 -22.76 -15.98 -8.23
C SER A 266 -21.48 -16.82 -8.11
N GLU A 267 -21.62 -18.10 -7.75
CA GLU A 267 -20.49 -19.04 -7.69
C GLU A 267 -19.75 -19.16 -9.03
N GLU A 268 -20.48 -19.06 -10.15
CA GLU A 268 -19.91 -19.02 -11.49
C GLU A 268 -19.07 -17.75 -11.69
N ASP A 269 -19.61 -16.56 -11.37
CA ASP A 269 -18.87 -15.30 -11.48
C ASP A 269 -17.61 -15.31 -10.61
N MET A 270 -17.71 -15.86 -9.39
CA MET A 270 -16.57 -16.01 -8.49
C MET A 270 -15.51 -16.96 -9.06
N THR A 271 -15.94 -18.07 -9.68
CA THR A 271 -15.05 -19.04 -10.34
C THR A 271 -14.31 -18.39 -11.51
N ASP A 272 -15.03 -17.66 -12.37
CA ASP A 272 -14.46 -16.95 -13.52
C ASP A 272 -13.41 -15.92 -13.07
N LEU A 273 -13.74 -15.10 -12.07
CA LEU A 273 -12.81 -14.10 -11.51
C LEU A 273 -11.57 -14.75 -10.85
N LEU A 274 -11.75 -15.90 -10.18
CA LEU A 274 -10.62 -16.66 -9.62
C LEU A 274 -9.77 -17.36 -10.69
N GLY A 275 -10.33 -17.59 -11.88
CA GLY A 275 -9.66 -18.14 -13.06
C GLY A 275 -8.79 -17.12 -13.80
N LEU A 276 -8.97 -15.82 -13.54
CA LEU A 276 -8.12 -14.77 -14.09
C LEU A 276 -6.72 -14.71 -13.45
N ASP A 277 -6.46 -15.50 -12.41
CA ASP A 277 -5.17 -15.49 -11.73
C ASP A 277 -4.04 -15.81 -12.70
N ARG A 278 -3.02 -14.95 -12.70
CA ARG A 278 -1.83 -15.08 -13.54
C ARG A 278 -0.56 -14.74 -12.77
N ASN A 279 -0.62 -14.85 -11.44
CA ASN A 279 0.46 -14.48 -10.51
C ASN A 279 1.11 -13.11 -10.81
N LEU A 280 0.33 -12.13 -11.26
CA LEU A 280 0.86 -10.86 -11.74
C LEU A 280 0.86 -9.80 -10.63
N ARG A 281 2.02 -9.63 -9.99
CA ARG A 281 2.25 -8.62 -8.96
C ARG A 281 2.71 -7.29 -9.55
N LEU A 282 2.08 -6.20 -9.11
CA LEU A 282 2.36 -4.83 -9.54
C LEU A 282 3.27 -4.10 -8.56
N SER A 283 3.09 -4.35 -7.27
CA SER A 283 3.87 -3.76 -6.19
C SER A 283 5.02 -4.69 -5.82
N THR A 284 6.05 -4.73 -6.68
CA THR A 284 7.26 -5.56 -6.47
C THR A 284 8.34 -4.83 -5.68
N PHE A 285 8.38 -3.49 -5.70
CA PHE A 285 9.40 -2.68 -5.03
C PHE A 285 10.86 -3.08 -5.39
N PRO A 286 11.27 -3.00 -6.68
CA PRO A 286 12.48 -3.65 -7.20
C PRO A 286 13.79 -3.28 -6.49
N ILE A 287 13.92 -2.03 -6.04
CA ILE A 287 15.13 -1.53 -5.35
C ILE A 287 15.39 -2.21 -3.99
N THR A 288 14.48 -3.07 -3.53
CA THR A 288 14.59 -3.83 -2.27
C THR A 288 14.83 -5.32 -2.47
N GLU A 289 14.95 -5.80 -3.71
CA GLU A 289 15.02 -7.24 -4.00
C GLU A 289 16.21 -7.94 -3.34
N ASN A 290 17.30 -7.24 -3.07
CA ASN A 290 18.48 -7.76 -2.37
C ASN A 290 18.29 -7.90 -0.85
N HIS A 291 17.22 -7.31 -0.28
CA HIS A 291 16.97 -7.34 1.15
C HIS A 291 16.65 -8.77 1.63
N LYS A 292 17.22 -9.19 2.76
CA LYS A 292 17.04 -10.55 3.32
C LYS A 292 15.57 -10.91 3.58
N ASP A 293 14.79 -9.92 4.01
CA ASP A 293 13.35 -10.04 4.29
C ASP A 293 12.46 -9.62 3.10
N TYR A 294 12.99 -9.59 1.87
CA TYR A 294 12.16 -9.29 0.70
C TYR A 294 11.04 -10.34 0.55
N PRO A 295 9.76 -9.94 0.63
CA PRO A 295 8.65 -10.88 0.88
C PRO A 295 8.27 -11.73 -0.33
N PHE A 296 8.68 -11.36 -1.54
CA PHE A 296 8.14 -11.91 -2.79
C PHE A 296 9.07 -12.88 -3.52
N ARG A 297 10.10 -13.42 -2.85
CA ARG A 297 10.97 -14.45 -3.45
C ARG A 297 10.32 -15.82 -3.52
N GLU A 298 9.44 -16.09 -2.57
CA GLU A 298 8.82 -17.41 -2.42
C GLU A 298 7.47 -17.43 -3.10
N GLU A 299 7.18 -18.53 -3.79
CA GLU A 299 5.83 -18.86 -4.19
C GLU A 299 5.03 -19.25 -2.95
N PHE A 300 3.83 -18.70 -2.83
CA PHE A 300 2.88 -19.11 -1.81
C PHE A 300 1.46 -19.08 -2.32
#